data_AF-A0A495WH62-F1
#
_entry.id   AF-A0A495WH62-F1
#
_cell.length_a   1.000
_cell.length_b   1.000
_cell.length_c   1.000
_cell.angle_alpha   90.00
_cell.angle_beta   90.00
_cell.angle_gamma   90.00
#
_symmetry.space_group_name_H-M   'P 1'
#
loop_
_entity.id
_entity.type
_entity.pdbx_description
1 polymer ?
#
loop_
_entity_poly.entity_id
_entity_poly.type
_entity_poly.pdbx_seq_one_letter_code
_entity_poly.pdbx_strand_id
1 'polypeptide(L)'
;MKLQHLAIGDRFEYAGKIFVKTGPLTASSDQGGQQVIPRYAVLKPLDQPLPESRASTRDKVNKAAVLAAFDRFYRTSERLCDAAGHAELARARSEFIALFD
;
A
#
# COMPACT_ATOMS: atom_id res chain seq x y z
N MET A 1 8.10 18.33 7.68
CA MET A 1 9.15 17.28 7.62
C MET A 1 10.52 17.91 7.37
N LYS A 2 11.62 17.18 7.53
CA LYS A 2 12.99 17.65 7.21
C LYS A 2 13.46 17.04 5.88
N LEU A 3 14.42 17.68 5.19
CA LEU A 3 14.93 17.17 3.90
C LEU A 3 15.48 15.73 3.99
N GLN A 4 16.10 15.37 5.13
CA GLN A 4 16.61 14.02 5.38
C GLN A 4 15.52 12.92 5.38
N HIS A 5 14.25 13.27 5.55
CA HIS A 5 13.13 12.32 5.55
C HIS A 5 12.49 12.13 4.17
N LEU A 6 12.87 12.94 3.19
CA LEU A 6 12.39 12.83 1.81
C LEU A 6 13.32 11.91 1.01
N ALA A 7 12.78 11.10 0.11
CA ALA A 7 13.57 10.37 -0.87
C ALA A 7 14.10 11.32 -1.96
N ILE A 8 15.16 10.93 -2.65
CA ILE A 8 15.57 11.65 -3.87
C ILE A 8 14.44 11.49 -4.90
N GLY A 9 14.02 12.60 -5.52
CA GLY A 9 12.87 12.67 -6.40
C GLY A 9 11.59 13.21 -5.74
N ASP A 10 11.52 13.27 -4.41
CA ASP A 10 10.32 13.77 -3.72
C ASP A 10 10.12 15.27 -3.91
N ARG A 11 8.86 15.68 -4.12
CA ARG A 11 8.45 17.09 -4.23
C ARG A 11 8.01 17.65 -2.89
N PHE A 12 8.49 18.84 -2.56
CA PHE A 12 8.16 19.53 -1.32
C PHE A 12 8.09 21.04 -1.52
N GLU A 13 7.27 21.70 -0.70
CA GLU A 13 7.20 23.14 -0.52
C GLU A 13 8.21 23.59 0.52
N TYR A 14 8.96 24.63 0.17
CA TYR A 14 9.83 25.38 1.06
C TYR A 14 9.75 26.86 0.72
N ALA A 15 9.50 27.70 1.74
CA ALA A 15 9.34 29.15 1.57
C ALA A 15 8.34 29.55 0.44
N GLY A 16 7.24 28.80 0.31
CA GLY A 16 6.22 29.02 -0.72
C GLY A 16 6.60 28.61 -2.15
N LYS A 17 7.76 27.96 -2.33
CA LYS A 17 8.23 27.45 -3.63
C LYS A 17 8.31 25.92 -3.63
N ILE A 18 8.11 25.33 -4.80
CA ILE A 18 8.14 23.88 -5.01
C ILE A 18 9.55 23.45 -5.41
N PHE A 19 10.05 22.41 -4.75
CA PHE A 19 11.35 21.82 -4.99
C PHE A 19 11.25 20.30 -5.10
N VAL A 20 12.17 19.69 -5.86
CA VAL A 20 12.40 18.24 -5.99
C VAL A 20 13.71 17.91 -5.31
N LYS A 21 13.76 16.95 -4.38
CA LYS A 21 15.02 16.57 -3.73
C LYS A 21 15.97 15.89 -4.72
N THR A 22 17.16 16.46 -4.93
CA THR A 22 18.18 15.94 -5.86
C THR A 22 19.41 15.33 -5.15
N GLY A 23 19.57 15.58 -3.86
CA GLY A 23 20.70 15.08 -3.08
C GLY A 23 20.46 15.17 -1.57
N PRO A 24 21.47 14.89 -0.74
CA PRO A 24 21.31 14.85 0.72
C PRO A 24 20.86 16.19 1.31
N LEU A 25 21.35 17.30 0.73
CA LEU A 25 21.06 18.67 1.12
C LEU A 25 20.68 19.57 -0.05
N THR A 26 20.48 19.01 -1.25
CA THR A 26 20.20 19.79 -2.46
C THR A 26 18.85 19.43 -3.05
N ALA A 27 18.16 20.42 -3.60
CA ALA A 27 16.90 20.25 -4.30
C ALA A 27 16.82 21.18 -5.52
N SER A 28 16.15 20.75 -6.58
CA SER A 28 15.94 21.58 -7.78
C SER A 28 14.56 22.21 -7.73
N SER A 29 14.45 23.47 -8.11
CA SER A 29 13.14 24.11 -8.30
C SER A 29 12.57 23.81 -9.70
N ASP A 30 11.25 23.88 -9.85
CA ASP A 30 10.58 23.75 -11.16
C ASP A 30 10.92 24.92 -12.11
N GLN A 31 11.34 26.06 -11.55
CA GLN A 31 11.84 27.21 -12.32
C GLN A 31 13.33 27.09 -12.68
N GLY A 32 13.91 25.90 -12.52
CA GLY A 32 15.31 25.61 -12.78
C GLY A 32 16.23 26.00 -11.63
N GLY A 33 17.38 25.32 -11.56
CA GLY A 33 18.43 25.60 -10.58
C GLY A 33 18.39 24.69 -9.34
N GLN A 34 19.57 24.19 -8.97
CA GLN A 34 19.80 23.43 -7.74
C GLN A 34 20.06 24.40 -6.58
N GLN A 35 19.35 24.19 -5.47
CA GLN A 35 19.45 24.99 -4.25
C GLN A 35 19.81 24.10 -3.06
N VAL A 36 20.67 24.61 -2.19
CA VAL A 36 20.98 23.98 -0.90
C VAL A 36 19.86 24.27 0.09
N ILE A 37 19.29 23.22 0.70
CA ILE A 37 18.23 23.32 1.70
C ILE A 37 18.84 23.10 3.09
N PRO A 38 18.71 24.06 4.03
CA PRO A 38 19.23 23.91 5.37
C PRO A 38 18.65 22.70 6.11
N ARG A 39 19.47 22.01 6.90
CA ARG A 39 19.04 20.81 7.64
C ARG A 39 17.91 21.07 8.64
N TYR A 40 17.83 22.30 9.15
CA TYR A 40 16.80 22.75 10.08
C TYR A 40 15.50 23.22 9.39
N ALA A 41 15.47 23.29 8.06
CA ALA A 41 14.30 23.74 7.33
C ALA A 41 13.10 22.80 7.53
N VAL A 42 11.93 23.41 7.75
CA VAL A 42 10.65 22.70 7.83
C VAL A 42 10.02 22.73 6.44
N LEU A 43 9.83 21.53 5.87
CA LEU A 43 9.33 21.32 4.51
C LEU A 43 7.92 20.73 4.56
N LYS A 44 7.06 21.11 3.63
CA LYS A 44 5.77 20.45 3.42
C LYS A 44 5.87 19.54 2.19
N PRO A 45 5.70 18.22 2.27
CA PRO A 45 5.66 17.37 1.08
C PRO A 45 4.44 17.73 0.21
N LEU A 46 4.61 17.80 -1.11
CA LEU A 46 3.56 18.21 -2.06
C LEU A 46 3.07 17.02 -2.91
N ASP A 47 3.99 16.22 -3.44
CA ASP A 47 3.67 14.94 -4.06
C ASP A 47 4.21 13.86 -3.14
N GLN A 48 3.32 13.20 -2.42
CA GLN A 48 3.61 11.85 -1.95
C GLN A 48 3.31 10.93 -3.14
N PRO A 49 4.30 10.42 -3.90
CA PRO A 49 4.23 8.99 -4.15
C PRO A 49 4.31 8.40 -2.75
N LEU A 50 3.23 7.73 -2.34
CA LEU A 50 3.24 6.92 -1.14
C LEU A 50 4.60 6.24 -1.09
N PRO A 51 5.38 6.39 0.00
CA PRO A 51 6.51 5.50 0.16
C PRO A 51 5.94 4.10 -0.07
N GLU A 52 6.71 3.22 -0.72
CA GLU A 52 6.63 1.80 -0.39
C GLU A 52 6.98 1.68 1.10
N SER A 53 6.06 2.14 1.95
CA SER A 53 5.84 1.60 3.25
C SER A 53 5.73 0.14 2.92
N ARG A 54 6.73 -0.63 3.37
CA ARG A 54 6.45 -1.92 3.96
C ARG A 54 5.13 -1.73 4.67
N ALA A 55 4.06 -2.24 4.08
CA ALA A 55 2.77 -2.17 4.68
C ALA A 55 2.86 -3.12 5.87
N SER A 56 3.35 -2.58 6.98
CA SER A 56 2.74 -2.73 8.28
C SER A 56 1.48 -1.84 8.37
N THR A 57 0.76 -1.68 7.25
CA THR A 57 -0.69 -1.79 7.31
C THR A 57 -0.90 -3.26 7.56
N ARG A 58 -1.39 -3.63 8.75
CA ARG A 58 -2.08 -4.90 8.95
C ARG A 58 -2.94 -5.09 7.71
N ASP A 59 -2.50 -5.94 6.78
CA ASP A 59 -3.10 -6.10 5.45
C ASP A 59 -4.60 -6.22 5.71
N LYS A 60 -5.36 -5.19 5.34
CA LYS A 60 -6.80 -5.29 5.43
C LYS A 60 -7.13 -6.31 4.37
N VAL A 61 -7.27 -7.56 4.82
CA VAL A 61 -7.61 -8.71 4.01
C VAL A 61 -8.77 -8.30 3.12
N ASN A 62 -8.51 -8.27 1.82
CA ASN A 62 -9.51 -7.86 0.85
C ASN A 62 -10.61 -8.92 0.83
N LYS A 63 -11.78 -8.58 1.41
CA LYS A 63 -12.95 -9.48 1.54
C LYS A 63 -13.30 -10.12 0.19
N ALA A 64 -13.30 -9.34 -0.89
CA ALA A 64 -13.60 -9.84 -2.23
C ALA A 64 -12.51 -10.81 -2.74
N ALA A 65 -11.24 -10.51 -2.49
CA ALA A 65 -10.13 -11.39 -2.88
C ALA A 65 -10.16 -12.72 -2.11
N VAL A 66 -10.49 -12.70 -0.82
CA VAL A 66 -10.62 -13.92 -0.01
C VAL A 66 -11.81 -14.76 -0.45
N LEU A 67 -12.97 -14.14 -0.69
CA LEU A 67 -14.14 -14.87 -1.21
C LEU A 67 -13.83 -15.51 -2.59
N ALA A 68 -13.13 -14.81 -3.47
CA ALA A 68 -12.73 -15.34 -4.76
C ALA A 68 -11.73 -16.50 -4.65
N ALA A 69 -10.73 -16.37 -3.78
CA ALA A 69 -9.76 -17.44 -3.52
C ALA A 69 -10.42 -18.66 -2.87
N PHE A 70 -11.34 -18.43 -1.93
CA PHE A 70 -12.10 -19.47 -1.25
C PHE A 70 -13.03 -20.22 -2.20
N ASP A 71 -13.76 -19.54 -3.10
CA ASP A 71 -14.63 -20.22 -4.08
C ASP A 71 -13.81 -21.11 -5.02
N ARG A 72 -12.63 -20.66 -5.45
CA ARG A 72 -11.72 -21.48 -6.27
C ARG A 72 -11.22 -22.72 -5.52
N PHE A 73 -10.87 -22.56 -4.25
CA PHE A 73 -10.49 -23.68 -3.38
C PHE A 73 -11.64 -24.67 -3.23
N TYR A 74 -12.84 -24.19 -2.87
CA TYR A 74 -14.03 -25.02 -2.69
C TYR A 74 -14.36 -25.86 -3.92
N ARG A 75 -14.35 -25.28 -5.13
CA ARG A 75 -14.59 -26.02 -6.38
C ARG A 75 -13.58 -27.15 -6.62
N THR A 76 -12.34 -26.96 -6.16
CA THR A 76 -11.31 -27.98 -6.27
C THR A 76 -11.56 -29.10 -5.26
N SER A 77 -11.89 -28.75 -4.02
CA SER A 77 -12.24 -29.71 -2.97
C SER A 77 -13.49 -30.51 -3.30
N GLU A 78 -14.54 -29.86 -3.82
CA GLU A 78 -15.79 -30.50 -4.21
C GLU A 78 -15.55 -31.63 -5.21
N ARG A 79 -14.71 -31.39 -6.24
CA ARG A 79 -14.34 -32.41 -7.23
C ARG A 79 -13.59 -33.61 -6.66
N LEU A 80 -12.94 -33.46 -5.52
CA LEU A 80 -12.08 -34.48 -4.91
C LEU A 80 -12.78 -35.26 -3.79
N CYS A 81 -13.92 -34.76 -3.29
CA CYS A 81 -14.68 -35.41 -2.22
C CYS A 81 -15.60 -36.52 -2.74
N ASP A 82 -15.94 -37.47 -1.88
CA ASP A 82 -16.97 -38.47 -2.11
C ASP A 82 -18.35 -37.95 -1.66
N ALA A 83 -19.41 -38.73 -1.85
CA ALA A 83 -20.78 -38.27 -1.58
C ALA A 83 -21.00 -37.83 -0.11
N ALA A 84 -20.35 -38.49 0.85
CA ALA A 84 -20.39 -38.10 2.26
C ALA A 84 -19.58 -36.80 2.51
N GLY A 85 -18.40 -36.68 1.92
CA GLY A 85 -17.56 -35.49 2.01
C GLY A 85 -18.20 -34.25 1.35
N HIS A 86 -18.99 -34.41 0.29
CA HIS A 86 -19.70 -33.30 -0.36
C HIS A 86 -20.70 -32.62 0.59
N ALA A 87 -21.46 -33.39 1.37
CA ALA A 87 -22.46 -32.84 2.30
C ALA A 87 -21.80 -32.02 3.42
N GLU A 88 -20.72 -32.56 4.00
CA GLU A 88 -19.93 -31.87 5.03
C GLU A 88 -19.21 -30.63 4.47
N LEU A 89 -18.66 -30.71 3.25
CA LEU A 89 -18.00 -29.59 2.60
C LEU A 89 -18.98 -28.44 2.27
N ALA A 90 -20.19 -28.76 1.80
CA ALA A 90 -21.23 -27.76 1.53
C ALA A 90 -21.72 -27.06 2.81
N ARG A 91 -21.84 -27.81 3.91
CA ARG A 91 -22.13 -27.26 5.23
C ARG A 91 -21.03 -26.32 5.70
N ALA A 92 -19.76 -26.75 5.65
CA ALA A 92 -18.61 -25.94 6.03
C ALA A 92 -18.50 -24.65 5.19
N ARG A 93 -18.81 -24.71 3.88
CA ARG A 93 -18.89 -23.52 3.02
C ARG A 93 -19.93 -22.52 3.51
N SER A 94 -21.12 -23.01 3.89
CA SER A 94 -22.21 -22.17 4.36
C SER A 94 -21.88 -21.49 5.69
N GLU A 95 -21.27 -22.23 6.62
CA GLU A 95 -20.77 -21.69 7.90
C GLU A 95 -19.68 -20.63 7.67
N PHE A 96 -18.74 -20.87 6.75
CA PHE A 96 -17.70 -19.89 6.40
C PHE A 96 -18.30 -18.59 5.85
N ILE A 97 -19.25 -18.67 4.91
CA ILE A 97 -19.88 -17.48 4.33
C ILE A 97 -20.66 -16.71 5.39
N ALA A 98 -21.40 -17.39 6.26
CA ALA A 98 -22.17 -16.75 7.32
C ALA A 98 -21.29 -16.01 8.36
N LEU A 99 -20.07 -16.50 8.61
CA LEU A 99 -19.09 -15.85 9.50
C LEU A 99 -18.31 -14.73 8.80
N PHE A 100 -18.18 -14.78 7.48
CA PHE A 100 -17.37 -13.87 6.69
C PHE A 100 -18.17 -12.72 6.06
N ASP A 101 -19.50 -12.83 5.99
CA ASP A 101 -20.37 -11.77 5.49
C ASP A 101 -20.60 -10.65 6.52
#